data_AF-A0A2C9JT04-F1
#
_entry.id   AF-A0A2C9JT04-F1
#
_cell.length_a   1.000
_cell.length_b   1.000
_cell.length_c   1.000
_cell.angle_alpha   90.00
_cell.angle_beta   90.00
_cell.angle_gamma   90.00
#
_symmetry.space_group_name_H-M   'P 1'
#
loop_
_entity.id
_entity.type
_entity.pdbx_description
1 polymer ?
#
loop_
_entity_poly.entity_id
_entity_poly.type
_entity_poly.pdbx_seq_one_letter_code
_entity_poly.pdbx_strand_id
1 'polypeptide(L)'
;MKFTCSHSSILSLNSGMKFCLHSKWWSFSSDVFIVVLFITTLLSFVSCEEAPLQPSSNIIPKTYREAEITVTTSGGDPKKEQNSYKIVGKFGVHSQVKEVSGIIVHAVTYNKENDHFGCKKYEFPVPTSGPWISLVARGECNFKDKIIWAQKANASAIVIYNNSSQKDLDVMNHDPLGFTSVLISKENGRTIVDSMDKGKQTVHMDIIPGEEKEGTMPNTISKTSVLFVSISFIVLMIISLAWLGFYYIQRFRYSHAKERLARRLACAAKKAIAKIPQKTIKSGDK
;
A
#
# COMPACT_ATOMS: atom_id res chain seq x y z
N MET A 1 -27.91 -29.48 71.94
CA MET A 1 -27.94 -28.63 73.15
C MET A 1 -27.89 -27.17 72.71
N LYS A 2 -28.84 -26.34 73.15
CA LYS A 2 -28.76 -24.86 73.07
C LYS A 2 -27.61 -24.39 73.98
N PHE A 3 -26.99 -23.24 73.69
CA PHE A 3 -26.91 -22.11 74.63
C PHE A 3 -26.37 -20.84 73.94
N THR A 4 -26.87 -19.72 74.44
CA THR A 4 -26.76 -18.33 73.98
C THR A 4 -25.70 -17.55 74.76
N CYS A 5 -25.13 -16.54 74.10
CA CYS A 5 -24.68 -15.21 74.59
C CYS A 5 -23.61 -15.01 75.70
N SER A 6 -22.57 -14.24 75.29
CA SER A 6 -22.14 -12.94 75.84
C SER A 6 -21.00 -12.82 76.91
N HIS A 7 -19.95 -12.12 76.47
CA HIS A 7 -19.19 -11.01 77.08
C HIS A 7 -17.87 -11.19 77.90
N SER A 8 -16.92 -10.31 77.53
CA SER A 8 -15.84 -9.64 78.29
C SER A 8 -14.44 -10.30 78.35
N SER A 9 -13.45 -9.82 77.55
CA SER A 9 -12.36 -8.85 77.85
C SER A 9 -11.05 -9.59 78.28
N ILE A 10 -9.84 -9.43 77.70
CA ILE A 10 -8.88 -8.30 77.76
C ILE A 10 -7.59 -8.69 76.96
N LEU A 11 -7.04 -7.71 76.20
CA LEU A 11 -5.64 -7.46 75.73
C LEU A 11 -4.76 -8.53 75.04
N SER A 12 -4.35 -8.25 73.79
CA SER A 12 -2.92 -8.16 73.37
C SER A 12 -2.80 -7.59 71.94
N LEU A 13 -1.82 -6.71 71.73
CA LEU A 13 -1.47 -5.97 70.51
C LEU A 13 -1.26 -6.85 69.26
N ASN A 14 -1.66 -6.40 68.06
CA ASN A 14 -0.78 -5.66 67.14
C ASN A 14 -1.47 -5.40 65.77
N SER A 15 -1.28 -4.19 65.25
CA SER A 15 -1.32 -3.75 63.84
C SER A 15 -2.46 -4.16 62.90
N GLY A 16 -3.17 -3.15 62.38
CA GLY A 16 -3.95 -3.29 61.15
C GLY A 16 -5.03 -2.23 61.00
N MET A 17 -4.68 -1.11 60.35
CA MET A 17 -5.63 -0.10 59.86
C MET A 17 -6.86 -0.74 59.21
N LYS A 18 -8.04 -0.55 59.80
CA LYS A 18 -9.31 -0.88 59.15
C LYS A 18 -9.66 0.23 58.15
N PHE A 19 -9.32 -0.01 56.89
CA PHE A 19 -9.91 0.69 55.75
C PHE A 19 -11.41 0.37 55.68
N CYS A 20 -12.27 1.35 55.93
CA CYS A 20 -13.66 1.29 55.49
C CYS A 20 -13.68 1.54 53.98
N LEU A 21 -13.56 0.48 53.19
CA LEU A 21 -13.74 0.54 51.75
C LEU A 21 -15.24 0.47 51.43
N HIS A 22 -15.77 1.64 51.10
CA HIS A 22 -17.02 1.90 50.43
C HIS A 22 -17.11 1.06 49.14
N SER A 23 -17.79 -0.09 49.20
CA SER A 23 -18.07 -0.94 48.04
C SER A 23 -19.18 -0.33 47.20
N LYS A 24 -18.81 0.64 46.36
CA LYS A 24 -19.73 1.21 45.36
C LYS A 24 -19.05 1.45 44.03
N TRP A 25 -18.22 0.50 43.61
CA TRP A 25 -17.70 0.44 42.26
C TRP A 25 -17.88 -1.00 41.79
N TRP A 26 -18.51 -1.17 40.62
CA TRP A 26 -18.90 -2.41 39.94
C TRP A 26 -20.40 -2.72 39.96
N SER A 27 -21.19 -1.80 39.41
CA SER A 27 -22.25 -2.24 38.49
C SER A 27 -21.73 -1.96 37.10
N PHE A 28 -20.90 -2.88 36.61
CA PHE A 28 -20.43 -2.88 35.24
C PHE A 28 -21.65 -3.17 34.37
N SER A 29 -22.27 -2.12 33.80
CA SER A 29 -23.50 -2.23 33.00
C SER A 29 -23.29 -3.26 31.91
N SER A 30 -24.24 -4.18 31.73
CA SER A 30 -24.21 -5.18 30.64
C SER A 30 -23.95 -4.54 29.28
N ASP A 31 -24.32 -3.26 29.13
CA ASP A 31 -24.09 -2.43 27.94
C ASP A 31 -22.61 -2.22 27.62
N VAL A 32 -21.74 -2.06 28.64
CA VAL A 32 -20.29 -1.89 28.44
C VAL A 32 -19.66 -3.21 28.02
N PHE A 33 -20.13 -4.32 28.61
CA PHE A 33 -19.68 -5.66 28.23
C PHE A 33 -20.07 -5.98 26.79
N ILE A 34 -21.31 -5.67 26.37
CA ILE A 34 -21.77 -5.89 24.99
C ILE A 34 -20.98 -5.03 24.01
N VAL A 35 -20.68 -3.77 24.33
CA VAL A 35 -19.89 -2.89 23.45
C VAL A 35 -18.45 -3.39 23.32
N VAL A 36 -17.82 -3.81 24.42
CA VAL A 36 -16.48 -4.41 24.38
C VAL A 36 -16.49 -5.72 23.60
N LEU A 37 -17.50 -6.57 23.76
CA LEU A 37 -17.65 -7.84 23.03
C LEU A 37 -17.95 -7.63 21.53
N PHE A 38 -18.65 -6.57 21.16
CA PHE A 38 -18.88 -6.18 19.76
C PHE A 38 -17.60 -5.61 19.13
N ILE A 39 -16.84 -4.80 19.86
CA ILE A 39 -15.56 -4.24 19.39
C ILE A 39 -14.52 -5.35 19.26
N THR A 40 -14.44 -6.28 20.22
CA THR A 40 -13.49 -7.40 20.13
C THR A 40 -13.87 -8.39 19.05
N THR A 41 -15.16 -8.70 18.85
CA THR A 41 -15.59 -9.56 17.74
C THR A 41 -15.38 -8.87 16.38
N LEU A 42 -15.63 -7.56 16.25
CA LEU A 42 -15.31 -6.79 15.05
C LEU A 42 -13.79 -6.73 14.77
N LEU A 43 -12.95 -6.60 15.80
CA LEU A 43 -11.50 -6.69 15.66
C LEU A 43 -11.05 -8.11 15.28
N SER A 44 -11.75 -9.15 15.74
CA SER A 44 -11.53 -10.54 15.29
C SER A 44 -11.94 -10.77 13.83
N PHE A 45 -12.93 -10.03 13.31
CA PHE A 45 -13.26 -10.03 11.87
C PHE A 45 -12.26 -9.20 11.03
N VAL A 46 -11.51 -8.28 11.64
CA VAL A 46 -10.42 -7.53 10.98
C VAL A 46 -9.11 -8.32 10.95
N SER A 47 -8.88 -9.21 11.92
CA SER A 47 -7.92 -10.31 11.77
C SER A 47 -8.50 -11.39 10.88
N CYS A 48 -8.59 -11.11 9.58
CA CYS A 48 -8.70 -12.17 8.59
C CYS A 48 -7.52 -13.13 8.80
N GLU A 49 -7.85 -14.36 9.19
CA GLU A 49 -7.02 -15.52 8.90
C GLU A 49 -6.59 -15.42 7.44
N GLU A 50 -5.28 -15.35 7.22
CA GLU A 50 -4.67 -15.36 5.91
C GLU A 50 -4.81 -16.77 5.33
N ALA A 51 -6.04 -17.16 5.02
CA ALA A 51 -6.29 -18.20 4.04
C ALA A 51 -5.63 -17.72 2.74
N PRO A 52 -4.90 -18.58 2.01
CA PRO A 52 -4.25 -18.18 0.78
C PRO A 52 -5.34 -17.90 -0.27
N LEU A 53 -5.87 -16.68 -0.26
CA LEU A 53 -6.67 -16.12 -1.32
C LEU A 53 -5.72 -15.97 -2.50
N GLN A 54 -5.82 -16.92 -3.44
CA GLN A 54 -5.33 -16.72 -4.79
C GLN A 54 -5.81 -15.34 -5.26
N PRO A 55 -4.89 -14.44 -5.67
CA PRO A 55 -5.24 -13.06 -5.90
C PRO A 55 -6.08 -12.95 -7.18
N SER A 56 -7.40 -12.85 -7.04
CA SER A 56 -8.33 -12.43 -8.09
C SER A 56 -8.37 -10.90 -8.22
N SER A 57 -7.19 -10.28 -8.26
CA SER A 57 -7.08 -9.07 -9.08
C SER A 57 -6.98 -9.54 -10.53
N ASN A 58 -7.46 -8.78 -11.50
CA ASN A 58 -7.07 -8.94 -12.90
C ASN A 58 -5.55 -8.73 -13.03
N ILE A 59 -4.77 -9.69 -12.56
CA ILE A 59 -3.37 -9.88 -12.91
C ILE A 59 -3.50 -10.48 -14.30
N ILE A 60 -3.50 -9.63 -15.33
CA ILE A 60 -3.16 -10.14 -16.65
C ILE A 60 -1.72 -10.63 -16.47
N PRO A 61 -1.43 -11.95 -16.51
CA PRO A 61 -0.05 -12.39 -16.57
C PRO A 61 0.47 -11.84 -17.88
N LYS A 62 1.18 -10.71 -17.81
CA LYS A 62 1.95 -10.26 -18.96
C LYS A 62 3.16 -11.17 -18.98
N THR A 63 3.08 -12.20 -19.81
CA THR A 63 4.26 -12.94 -20.19
C THR A 63 5.24 -11.94 -20.79
N TYR A 64 6.48 -12.01 -20.35
CA TYR A 64 7.56 -11.22 -20.90
C TYR A 64 8.69 -12.16 -21.26
N ARG A 65 9.48 -11.74 -22.23
CA ARG A 65 10.64 -12.49 -22.65
C ARG A 65 11.90 -11.86 -22.08
N GLU A 66 12.75 -12.69 -21.49
CA GLU A 66 14.07 -12.25 -21.07
C GLU A 66 14.99 -12.06 -22.27
N ALA A 67 15.93 -11.14 -22.13
CA ALA A 67 17.02 -10.94 -23.08
C ALA A 67 18.32 -11.35 -22.38
N GLU A 68 18.99 -12.36 -22.91
CA GLU A 68 20.34 -12.71 -22.50
C GLU A 68 21.31 -11.85 -23.30
N ILE A 69 22.05 -11.00 -22.60
CA ILE A 69 22.91 -10.00 -23.24
C ILE A 69 24.35 -10.29 -22.86
N THR A 70 25.21 -10.48 -23.84
CA THR A 70 26.65 -10.58 -23.64
C THR A 70 27.30 -9.27 -24.06
N VAL A 71 28.01 -8.63 -23.13
CA VAL A 71 28.75 -7.40 -23.39
C VAL A 71 30.21 -7.76 -23.47
N THR A 72 30.85 -7.43 -24.59
CA THR A 72 32.28 -7.65 -24.80
C THR A 72 32.98 -6.32 -25.01
N THR A 73 34.09 -6.12 -24.30
CA THR A 73 34.88 -4.90 -24.41
C THR A 73 36.21 -5.25 -25.08
N SER A 74 36.46 -4.68 -26.26
CA SER A 74 37.74 -4.80 -26.95
C SER A 74 38.53 -3.50 -26.78
N GLY A 75 39.70 -3.60 -26.13
CA GLY A 75 40.67 -2.52 -26.10
C GLY A 75 41.49 -2.47 -27.37
N GLY A 76 41.93 -1.27 -27.78
CA GLY A 76 42.82 -1.10 -28.94
C GLY A 76 44.21 -1.75 -28.79
N ASP A 77 44.53 -2.34 -27.64
CA ASP A 77 45.78 -3.06 -27.39
C ASP A 77 45.55 -4.58 -27.42
N PRO A 78 46.17 -5.34 -28.36
CA PRO A 78 46.00 -6.80 -28.48
C PRO A 78 46.59 -7.61 -27.30
N LYS A 79 47.19 -6.95 -26.30
CA LYS A 79 47.70 -7.55 -25.06
C LYS A 79 46.76 -7.36 -23.85
N LYS A 80 45.64 -6.67 -24.02
CA LYS A 80 44.68 -6.41 -22.94
C LYS A 80 43.56 -7.45 -22.99
N GLU A 81 43.31 -8.08 -21.85
CA GLU A 81 42.30 -9.13 -21.67
C GLU A 81 40.92 -8.65 -22.17
N GLN A 82 40.29 -9.44 -23.05
CA GLN A 82 38.97 -9.16 -23.57
C GLN A 82 37.94 -9.43 -22.47
N ASN A 83 37.49 -8.37 -21.80
CA ASN A 83 36.51 -8.50 -20.74
C ASN A 83 35.13 -8.74 -21.36
N SER A 84 34.57 -9.92 -21.12
CA SER A 84 33.19 -10.26 -21.45
C SER A 84 32.40 -10.56 -20.18
N TYR A 85 31.18 -10.04 -20.11
CA TYR A 85 30.26 -10.35 -19.01
C TYR A 85 28.83 -10.46 -19.53
N LYS A 86 28.03 -11.27 -18.84
CA LYS A 86 26.63 -11.53 -19.17
C LYS A 86 25.72 -10.70 -18.27
N ILE A 87 24.69 -10.11 -18.85
CA ILE A 87 23.63 -9.41 -18.16
C ILE A 87 22.28 -9.91 -18.66
N VAL A 88 21.24 -9.71 -17.83
CA VAL A 88 19.87 -10.05 -18.19
C VAL A 88 19.06 -8.76 -18.34
N GLY A 89 18.26 -8.69 -19.39
CA GLY A 89 17.27 -7.66 -19.63
C GLY A 89 15.88 -8.25 -19.88
N LYS A 90 14.90 -7.39 -20.14
CA LYS A 90 13.53 -7.78 -20.54
C LYS A 90 13.16 -7.11 -21.85
N PHE A 91 12.63 -7.86 -22.82
CA PHE A 91 12.05 -7.28 -24.04
C PHE A 91 10.79 -6.48 -23.71
N GLY A 92 10.52 -5.42 -24.47
CA GLY A 92 9.24 -4.70 -24.38
C GLY A 92 8.04 -5.57 -24.79
N VAL A 93 6.85 -5.27 -24.27
CA VAL A 93 5.61 -6.05 -24.51
C VAL A 93 5.31 -6.21 -26.01
N HIS A 94 5.57 -5.16 -26.80
CA HIS A 94 5.36 -5.14 -28.25
C HIS A 94 6.68 -5.04 -29.02
N SER A 95 7.79 -5.44 -28.39
CA SER A 95 9.11 -5.46 -29.01
C SER A 95 9.23 -6.61 -30.02
N GLN A 96 10.00 -6.40 -31.09
CA GLN A 96 10.42 -7.51 -31.94
C GLN A 96 11.45 -8.36 -31.19
N VAL A 97 11.12 -9.63 -30.94
CA VAL A 97 12.01 -10.62 -30.34
C VAL A 97 12.83 -11.27 -31.44
N LYS A 98 14.13 -10.95 -31.49
CA LYS A 98 15.10 -11.57 -32.39
C LYS A 98 16.51 -11.39 -31.83
N GLU A 99 17.44 -12.17 -32.34
CA GLU A 99 18.87 -11.99 -32.07
C GLU A 99 19.39 -10.74 -32.76
N VAL A 100 20.15 -9.91 -32.03
CA VAL A 100 20.78 -8.70 -32.55
C VAL A 100 22.15 -8.53 -31.94
N SER A 101 23.14 -8.27 -32.79
CA SER A 101 24.52 -8.03 -32.40
C SER A 101 25.03 -6.74 -33.02
N GLY A 102 25.87 -6.00 -32.30
CA GLY A 102 26.50 -4.81 -32.86
C GLY A 102 27.30 -3.99 -31.85
N ILE A 103 27.96 -2.95 -32.35
CA ILE A 103 28.68 -1.98 -31.52
C ILE A 103 27.66 -1.14 -30.74
N ILE A 104 27.90 -0.92 -29.46
CA ILE A 104 27.04 -0.07 -28.63
C ILE A 104 27.43 1.39 -28.86
N VAL A 105 26.44 2.24 -29.04
CA VAL A 105 26.63 3.69 -29.01
C VAL A 105 25.66 4.31 -28.01
N HIS A 106 26.22 5.00 -27.02
CA HIS A 106 25.44 5.75 -26.06
C HIS A 106 24.86 7.00 -26.73
N ALA A 107 23.54 7.20 -26.64
CA ALA A 107 22.93 8.39 -27.21
C ALA A 107 23.34 9.61 -26.38
N VAL A 108 24.17 10.47 -26.96
CA VAL A 108 24.61 11.73 -26.32
C VAL A 108 24.46 12.85 -27.34
N THR A 109 23.74 13.91 -27.00
CA THR A 109 23.64 15.10 -27.86
C THR A 109 24.95 15.90 -27.78
N TYR A 110 25.58 16.26 -28.91
CA TYR A 110 26.90 16.92 -29.00
C TYR A 110 27.03 18.23 -28.20
N ASN A 111 25.92 18.81 -27.74
CA ASN A 111 25.88 20.07 -26.99
C ASN A 111 25.23 19.94 -25.58
N LYS A 112 25.03 18.72 -25.09
CA LYS A 112 24.51 18.46 -23.74
C LYS A 112 25.18 17.23 -23.15
N GLU A 113 26.20 17.45 -22.32
CA GLU A 113 26.93 16.39 -21.61
C GLU A 113 26.03 15.44 -20.80
N ASN A 114 24.79 15.83 -20.49
CA ASN A 114 23.84 15.05 -19.70
C ASN A 114 22.58 14.58 -20.45
N ASP A 115 22.50 14.77 -21.78
CA ASP A 115 21.34 14.30 -22.56
C ASP A 115 21.54 12.87 -23.03
N HIS A 116 21.23 11.92 -22.13
CA HIS A 116 21.33 10.48 -22.39
C HIS A 116 19.98 9.83 -22.74
N PHE A 117 18.93 10.64 -22.85
CA PHE A 117 17.57 10.11 -22.88
C PHE A 117 17.11 9.68 -24.27
N GLY A 118 17.82 10.07 -25.34
CA GLY A 118 17.45 9.71 -26.71
C GLY A 118 16.08 10.27 -27.15
N CYS A 119 15.67 11.41 -26.58
CA CYS A 119 14.37 12.04 -26.87
C CYS A 119 14.35 12.88 -28.15
N LYS A 120 15.52 13.07 -28.77
CA LYS A 120 15.72 13.88 -29.98
C LYS A 120 16.61 13.14 -30.97
N LYS A 121 16.73 13.73 -32.16
CA LYS A 121 17.64 13.23 -33.20
C LYS A 121 19.06 13.13 -32.65
N TYR A 122 19.73 12.02 -32.96
CA TYR A 122 21.12 11.78 -32.58
C TYR A 122 22.04 12.69 -33.39
N GLU A 123 22.75 13.59 -32.70
CA GLU A 123 23.68 14.57 -33.29
C GLU A 123 25.15 14.12 -33.20
N PHE A 124 25.40 12.88 -32.77
CA PHE A 124 26.73 12.28 -32.64
C PHE A 124 27.07 11.41 -33.87
N PRO A 125 28.37 11.14 -34.13
CA PRO A 125 28.77 10.23 -35.19
C PRO A 125 28.25 8.82 -34.90
N VAL A 126 27.21 8.43 -35.63
CA VAL A 126 26.71 7.04 -35.66
C VAL A 126 27.56 6.22 -36.63
N PRO A 127 27.83 4.94 -36.33
CA PRO A 127 28.54 4.05 -37.24
C PRO A 127 27.87 4.00 -38.61
N THR A 128 28.61 4.31 -39.66
CA THR A 128 28.10 4.34 -41.04
C THR A 128 28.11 2.98 -41.72
N SER A 129 28.79 1.99 -41.14
CA SER A 129 28.89 0.63 -41.65
C SER A 129 28.74 -0.39 -40.52
N GLY A 130 27.93 -1.42 -40.76
CA GLY A 130 27.70 -2.51 -39.81
C GLY A 130 26.55 -2.24 -38.82
N PRO A 131 26.06 -3.30 -38.15
CA PRO A 131 25.00 -3.18 -37.17
C PRO A 131 25.52 -2.53 -35.88
N TRP A 132 24.69 -1.67 -35.30
CA TRP A 132 24.98 -1.00 -34.03
C TRP A 132 23.73 -0.90 -33.17
N ILE A 133 23.91 -0.82 -31.86
CA ILE A 133 22.85 -0.85 -30.86
C ILE A 133 22.87 0.48 -30.11
N SER A 134 21.71 1.14 -30.05
CA SER A 134 21.57 2.40 -29.32
C SER A 134 21.37 2.12 -27.83
N LEU A 135 22.21 2.70 -26.97
CA LEU A 135 22.03 2.66 -25.52
C LEU A 135 21.49 4.02 -25.04
N VAL A 136 20.39 4.03 -24.29
CA VAL A 136 19.77 5.26 -23.77
C VAL A 136 19.28 5.11 -22.33
N ALA A 137 19.18 6.22 -21.61
CA ALA A 137 18.61 6.29 -20.28
C ALA A 137 17.07 6.34 -20.29
N ARG A 138 16.42 5.69 -19.31
CA ARG A 138 15.00 5.91 -18.99
C ARG A 138 14.79 7.30 -18.36
N GLY A 139 13.72 7.99 -18.75
CA GLY A 139 13.35 9.34 -18.29
C GLY A 139 12.96 10.26 -19.44
N GLU A 140 12.66 11.53 -19.16
CA GLU A 140 12.34 12.68 -20.06
C GLU A 140 11.23 12.51 -21.11
N CYS A 141 11.16 11.38 -21.82
CA CYS A 141 10.18 11.08 -22.86
C CYS A 141 9.75 9.60 -22.82
N ASN A 142 8.73 9.27 -23.60
CA ASN A 142 8.16 7.93 -23.65
C ASN A 142 9.10 6.94 -24.33
N PHE A 143 8.96 5.65 -24.02
CA PHE A 143 9.71 4.57 -24.69
C PHE A 143 9.54 4.60 -26.21
N LYS A 144 8.33 4.90 -26.69
CA LYS A 144 8.00 5.08 -28.10
C LYS A 144 8.93 6.07 -28.80
N ASP A 145 9.12 7.26 -28.22
CA ASP A 145 9.90 8.34 -28.84
C ASP A 145 11.37 7.93 -28.96
N LYS A 146 11.90 7.29 -27.91
CA LYS A 146 13.27 6.75 -27.89
C LYS A 146 13.47 5.71 -28.99
N ILE A 147 12.54 4.76 -29.12
CA ILE A 147 12.58 3.71 -30.14
C ILE A 147 12.53 4.32 -31.55
N ILE A 148 11.65 5.32 -31.77
CA ILE A 148 11.54 6.01 -33.07
C ILE A 148 12.86 6.71 -33.45
N TRP A 149 13.50 7.39 -32.51
CA TRP A 149 14.76 8.08 -32.80
C TRP A 149 15.92 7.10 -33.06
N ALA A 150 16.01 6.01 -32.31
CA ALA A 150 16.98 4.96 -32.59
C ALA A 150 16.77 4.32 -33.97
N GLN A 151 15.51 4.03 -34.33
CA GLN A 151 15.17 3.48 -35.64
C GLN A 151 15.51 4.47 -36.78
N LYS A 152 15.19 5.76 -36.60
CA LYS A 152 15.56 6.82 -37.56
C LYS A 152 17.07 7.01 -37.71
N ALA A 153 17.84 6.64 -36.70
CA ALA A 153 19.30 6.64 -36.74
C ALA A 153 19.88 5.36 -37.40
N ASN A 154 19.04 4.44 -37.88
CA ASN A 154 19.45 3.14 -38.42
C ASN A 154 20.15 2.22 -37.40
N ALA A 155 19.78 2.30 -36.12
CA ALA A 155 20.19 1.29 -35.14
C ALA A 155 19.51 -0.06 -35.45
N SER A 156 20.16 -1.16 -35.07
CA SER A 156 19.61 -2.52 -35.20
C SER A 156 18.70 -2.91 -34.02
N ALA A 157 18.98 -2.35 -32.84
CA ALA A 157 18.16 -2.45 -31.64
C ALA A 157 18.38 -1.23 -30.73
N ILE A 158 17.49 -1.07 -29.75
CA ILE A 158 17.63 -0.10 -28.66
C ILE A 158 17.64 -0.79 -27.30
N VAL A 159 18.61 -0.44 -26.47
CA VAL A 159 18.71 -0.86 -25.08
C VAL A 159 18.48 0.36 -24.20
N ILE A 160 17.51 0.24 -23.30
CA ILE A 160 17.13 1.29 -22.37
C ILE A 160 17.56 0.85 -20.98
N TYR A 161 18.41 1.62 -20.29
CA TYR A 161 18.75 1.31 -18.90
C TYR A 161 17.86 2.09 -17.94
N ASN A 162 17.41 1.40 -16.89
CA ASN A 162 16.47 1.94 -15.93
C ASN A 162 17.08 3.12 -15.13
N ASN A 163 16.24 4.03 -14.65
CA ASN A 163 16.65 5.13 -13.77
C ASN A 163 16.48 4.80 -12.26
N SER A 164 15.72 3.76 -11.97
CA SER A 164 15.49 3.19 -10.62
C SER A 164 16.46 2.04 -10.34
N SER A 165 16.89 1.92 -9.07
CA SER A 165 17.74 0.82 -8.59
C SER A 165 16.92 -0.38 -8.09
N GLN A 166 15.66 -0.50 -8.51
CA GLN A 166 14.83 -1.66 -8.17
C GLN A 166 15.43 -2.94 -8.75
N LYS A 167 15.41 -4.01 -7.94
CA LYS A 167 15.97 -5.32 -8.32
C LYS A 167 15.17 -6.00 -9.43
N ASP A 168 13.85 -5.80 -9.44
CA ASP A 168 13.00 -6.31 -10.52
C ASP A 168 12.85 -5.23 -11.60
N LEU A 169 12.99 -5.65 -12.87
CA LEU A 169 12.88 -4.76 -14.01
C LEU A 169 11.44 -4.68 -14.48
N ASP A 170 10.92 -3.47 -14.66
CA ASP A 170 9.65 -3.25 -15.33
C ASP A 170 9.72 -3.79 -16.77
N VAL A 171 8.60 -4.31 -17.30
CA VAL A 171 8.49 -4.61 -18.73
C VAL A 171 8.08 -3.33 -19.46
N MET A 172 8.84 -2.91 -20.47
CA MET A 172 8.51 -1.71 -21.23
C MET A 172 7.19 -1.89 -21.97
N ASN A 173 6.28 -0.94 -21.81
CA ASN A 173 5.05 -0.87 -22.58
C ASN A 173 5.15 0.27 -23.59
N HIS A 174 5.08 -0.04 -24.87
CA HIS A 174 5.17 0.91 -25.97
C HIS A 174 4.38 0.38 -27.17
N ASP A 175 4.00 1.25 -28.11
CA ASP A 175 3.27 0.86 -29.32
C ASP A 175 4.04 -0.19 -30.14
N PRO A 176 3.35 -1.07 -30.90
CA PRO A 176 3.99 -2.06 -31.76
C PRO A 176 4.70 -1.40 -32.96
N LEU A 177 5.96 -1.03 -32.76
CA LEU A 177 6.80 -0.39 -33.76
C LEU A 177 7.58 -1.39 -34.63
N GLY A 178 7.54 -2.69 -34.30
CA GLY A 178 8.28 -3.72 -35.03
C GLY A 178 9.81 -3.62 -34.85
N PHE A 179 10.27 -3.02 -33.76
CA PHE A 179 11.68 -2.79 -33.46
C PHE A 179 12.12 -3.54 -32.20
N THR A 180 13.37 -3.98 -32.16
CA THR A 180 13.92 -4.69 -31.01
C THR A 180 14.29 -3.70 -29.91
N SER A 181 13.62 -3.81 -28.77
CA SER A 181 13.82 -2.95 -27.60
C SER A 181 13.93 -3.78 -26.33
N VAL A 182 14.97 -3.51 -25.55
CA VAL A 182 15.29 -4.24 -24.31
C VAL A 182 15.51 -3.27 -23.16
N LEU A 183 14.95 -3.57 -21.99
CA LEU A 183 15.22 -2.85 -20.75
C LEU A 183 16.24 -3.59 -19.91
N ILE A 184 17.25 -2.88 -19.42
CA ILE A 184 18.25 -3.40 -18.48
C ILE A 184 18.25 -2.61 -17.17
N SER A 185 18.89 -3.16 -16.14
CA SER A 185 19.04 -2.47 -14.85
C SER A 185 19.87 -1.20 -14.96
N LYS A 186 19.67 -0.30 -14.01
CA LYS A 186 20.45 0.94 -13.88
C LYS A 186 21.94 0.65 -13.73
N GLU A 187 22.29 -0.33 -12.91
CA GLU A 187 23.67 -0.72 -12.60
C GLU A 187 24.38 -1.27 -13.83
N ASN A 188 23.72 -2.16 -14.58
CA ASN A 188 24.26 -2.71 -15.82
C ASN A 188 24.46 -1.60 -16.86
N GLY A 189 23.47 -0.74 -17.05
CA GLY A 189 23.57 0.40 -17.97
C GLY A 189 24.72 1.33 -17.64
N ARG A 190 24.89 1.68 -16.36
CA ARG A 190 26.01 2.52 -15.90
C ARG A 190 27.36 1.85 -16.12
N THR A 191 27.48 0.56 -15.83
CA THR A 191 28.72 -0.20 -16.07
C THR A 191 29.14 -0.19 -17.54
N ILE A 192 28.16 -0.29 -18.46
CA ILE A 192 28.41 -0.20 -19.91
C ILE A 192 28.86 1.20 -20.29
N VAL A 193 28.15 2.25 -19.83
CA VAL A 193 28.52 3.66 -20.08
C VAL A 193 29.92 3.97 -19.56
N ASP A 194 30.22 3.60 -18.31
CA ASP A 194 31.53 3.82 -17.70
C ASP A 194 32.66 3.07 -18.43
N SER A 195 32.33 1.95 -19.09
CA SER A 195 33.29 1.20 -19.91
C SER A 195 33.60 1.91 -21.24
N MET A 196 32.61 2.59 -21.82
CA MET A 196 32.76 3.41 -23.02
C MET A 196 33.54 4.71 -22.73
N ASP A 197 33.22 5.39 -21.63
CA ASP A 197 33.80 6.69 -21.26
C ASP A 197 35.29 6.60 -20.87
N LYS A 198 35.78 5.41 -20.49
CA LYS A 198 37.22 5.16 -20.23
C LYS A 198 38.10 5.27 -21.49
N GLY A 199 37.52 5.57 -22.65
CA GLY A 199 38.15 6.43 -23.66
C GLY A 199 38.94 5.76 -24.79
N LYS A 200 39.02 4.42 -24.87
CA LYS A 200 39.72 3.70 -25.97
C LYS A 200 39.20 2.28 -26.25
N GLN A 201 37.96 1.97 -25.85
CA GLN A 201 37.43 0.62 -25.92
C GLN A 201 36.16 0.60 -26.76
N THR A 202 36.11 -0.31 -27.74
CA THR A 202 34.88 -0.57 -28.48
C THR A 202 34.09 -1.59 -27.67
N VAL A 203 32.85 -1.25 -27.33
CA VAL A 203 31.96 -2.16 -26.62
C VAL A 203 31.00 -2.77 -27.62
N HIS A 204 31.00 -4.09 -27.71
CA HIS A 204 30.09 -4.86 -28.53
C HIS A 204 29.06 -5.55 -27.65
N MET A 205 27.84 -5.70 -28.17
CA MET A 205 26.73 -6.31 -27.47
C MET A 205 26.06 -7.34 -28.36
N ASP A 206 25.81 -8.50 -27.78
CA ASP A 206 25.05 -9.60 -28.36
C ASP A 206 23.78 -9.79 -27.54
N ILE A 207 22.62 -9.63 -28.15
CA ILE A 207 21.30 -9.78 -27.53
C ILE A 207 20.66 -11.05 -28.09
N ILE A 208 20.46 -12.04 -27.24
CA ILE A 208 19.83 -13.31 -27.59
C ILE A 208 18.48 -13.43 -26.85
N PRO A 209 17.40 -13.83 -27.54
CA PRO A 209 16.13 -14.15 -26.89
C PRO A 209 16.28 -15.27 -25.85
N GLY A 210 15.94 -14.98 -24.60
CA GLY A 210 15.90 -15.95 -23.51
C GLY A 210 14.51 -16.58 -23.32
N GLU A 211 14.33 -17.15 -22.13
CA GLU A 211 13.07 -17.78 -21.71
C GLU A 211 11.92 -16.78 -21.59
N GLU A 212 10.71 -17.28 -21.82
CA GLU A 212 9.47 -16.55 -21.54
C GLU A 212 9.07 -16.80 -20.09
N LYS A 213 8.91 -15.72 -19.31
CA LYS A 213 8.54 -15.78 -17.91
C LYS A 213 7.24 -15.04 -17.65
N GLU A 214 6.47 -15.55 -16.70
CA GLU A 214 5.27 -14.89 -16.21
C GLU A 214 5.66 -13.78 -15.23
N GLY A 215 5.39 -12.52 -15.61
CA GLY A 215 5.63 -11.37 -14.75
C GLY A 215 4.39 -10.93 -14.02
N THR A 216 4.53 -10.69 -12.71
CA THR A 216 3.54 -9.93 -11.95
C THR A 216 3.93 -8.46 -12.02
N MET A 217 3.22 -7.65 -12.80
CA MET A 217 3.37 -6.19 -12.71
C MET A 217 2.88 -5.75 -11.33
N PRO A 218 3.72 -5.15 -10.46
CA PRO A 218 3.25 -4.62 -9.20
C PRO A 218 2.50 -3.31 -9.50
N ASN A 219 1.19 -3.41 -9.73
CA ASN A 219 0.30 -2.25 -9.72
C ASN A 219 0.23 -1.70 -8.28
N THR A 220 1.27 -0.97 -7.88
CA THR A 220 1.42 -0.33 -6.56
C THR A 220 0.59 0.95 -6.43
N ILE A 221 0.01 1.43 -7.53
CA ILE A 221 -0.77 2.66 -7.57
C ILE A 221 -2.24 2.29 -7.70
N SER A 222 -2.86 1.96 -6.57
CA SER A 222 -4.33 1.98 -6.32
C SER A 222 -4.71 1.17 -5.08
N LYS A 223 -3.93 0.15 -4.70
CA LYS A 223 -4.25 -0.71 -3.53
C LYS A 223 -4.29 0.11 -2.23
N THR A 224 -3.27 0.92 -1.96
CA THR A 224 -3.21 1.73 -0.73
C THR A 224 -4.29 2.82 -0.68
N SER A 225 -4.60 3.45 -1.82
CA SER A 225 -5.65 4.47 -1.91
C SER A 225 -7.04 3.89 -1.73
N VAL A 226 -7.33 2.73 -2.32
CA VAL A 226 -8.63 2.04 -2.18
C VAL A 226 -8.82 1.53 -0.74
N LEU A 227 -7.77 0.97 -0.13
CA LEU A 227 -7.82 0.53 1.27
C LEU A 227 -8.02 1.70 2.24
N PHE A 228 -7.38 2.85 2.00
CA PHE A 228 -7.57 4.03 2.85
C PHE A 228 -9.00 4.56 2.81
N VAL A 229 -9.61 4.60 1.62
CA VAL A 229 -11.00 5.04 1.44
C VAL A 229 -11.98 4.05 2.09
N SER A 230 -11.77 2.74 1.92
CA SER A 230 -12.67 1.73 2.47
C SER A 230 -12.60 1.65 4.00
N ILE A 231 -11.40 1.74 4.58
CA ILE A 231 -11.20 1.74 6.04
C ILE A 231 -11.90 2.96 6.66
N SER A 232 -11.74 4.13 6.05
CA SER A 232 -12.38 5.37 6.52
C SER A 232 -13.90 5.26 6.52
N PHE A 233 -14.49 4.65 5.48
CA PHE A 233 -15.93 4.44 5.39
C PHE A 233 -16.47 3.52 6.49
N ILE A 234 -15.77 2.41 6.77
CA ILE A 234 -16.18 1.45 7.81
C ILE A 234 -16.13 2.10 9.20
N VAL A 235 -15.07 2.86 9.49
CA VAL A 235 -14.93 3.58 10.77
C VAL A 235 -16.08 4.55 10.99
N LEU A 236 -16.46 5.33 9.97
CA LEU A 236 -17.58 6.28 10.07
C LEU A 236 -18.92 5.56 10.27
N MET A 237 -19.14 4.42 9.60
CA MET A 237 -20.35 3.61 9.79
C MET A 237 -20.48 3.12 11.24
N ILE A 238 -19.38 2.62 11.82
CA ILE A 238 -19.36 2.14 13.21
C ILE A 238 -19.62 3.28 14.20
N ILE A 239 -18.98 4.44 14.02
CA ILE A 239 -19.19 5.61 14.88
C ILE A 239 -20.66 6.03 14.86
N SER A 240 -21.27 6.10 13.66
CA SER A 240 -22.68 6.46 13.51
C SER A 240 -23.62 5.46 14.21
N LEU A 241 -23.36 4.15 14.08
CA LEU A 241 -24.16 3.10 14.71
C LEU A 241 -24.02 3.11 16.23
N ALA A 242 -22.81 3.29 16.76
CA ALA A 242 -22.57 3.39 18.19
C ALA A 242 -23.26 4.62 18.80
N TRP A 243 -23.21 5.76 18.11
CA TRP A 243 -23.90 6.98 18.54
C TRP A 243 -25.41 6.79 18.58
N LEU A 244 -25.97 6.19 17.54
CA LEU A 244 -27.40 5.89 17.47
C LEU A 244 -27.82 4.90 18.57
N GLY A 245 -27.05 3.83 18.79
CA GLY A 245 -27.29 2.85 19.85
C GLY A 245 -27.28 3.50 21.23
N PHE A 246 -26.27 4.32 21.53
CA PHE A 246 -26.19 5.06 22.78
C PHE A 246 -27.34 6.06 22.94
N TYR A 247 -27.69 6.80 21.89
CA TYR A 247 -28.85 7.69 21.88
C TYR A 247 -30.14 6.94 22.23
N TYR A 248 -30.38 5.77 21.61
CA TYR A 248 -31.57 4.96 21.91
C TYR A 248 -31.57 4.42 23.34
N ILE A 249 -30.44 3.90 23.83
CA ILE A 249 -30.33 3.38 25.21
C ILE A 249 -30.54 4.52 26.21
N GLN A 250 -29.91 5.67 26.01
CA GLN A 250 -30.10 6.85 26.84
C GLN A 250 -31.55 7.33 26.80
N ARG A 251 -32.15 7.41 25.61
CA ARG A 251 -33.54 7.85 25.43
C ARG A 251 -34.51 6.92 26.13
N PHE A 252 -34.29 5.61 26.06
CA PHE A 252 -35.12 4.60 26.71
C PHE A 252 -35.01 4.69 28.24
N ARG A 253 -33.78 4.75 28.76
CA ARG A 253 -33.53 4.92 30.21
C ARG A 253 -34.11 6.23 30.73
N TYR A 254 -33.97 7.31 29.97
CA TYR A 254 -34.53 8.62 30.31
C TYR A 254 -36.07 8.59 30.32
N SER A 255 -36.69 7.98 29.31
CA SER A 255 -38.15 7.82 29.23
C SER A 255 -38.71 7.06 30.43
N HIS A 256 -38.10 5.92 30.79
CA HIS A 256 -38.53 5.12 31.93
C HIS A 256 -38.27 5.78 33.28
N ALA A 257 -37.16 6.51 33.44
CA ALA A 257 -36.89 7.27 34.65
C ALA A 257 -37.92 8.40 34.84
N LYS A 258 -38.26 9.10 33.76
CA LYS A 258 -39.28 10.16 33.74
C LYS A 258 -40.66 9.61 34.09
N GLU A 259 -41.03 8.44 33.54
CA GLU A 259 -42.31 7.79 33.84
C GLU A 259 -42.45 7.43 35.33
N ARG A 260 -41.37 6.91 35.94
CA ARG A 260 -41.37 6.60 37.38
C ARG A 260 -41.50 7.86 38.25
N LEU A 261 -40.83 8.95 37.87
CA LEU A 261 -40.94 10.22 38.58
C LEU A 261 -42.35 10.82 38.48
N ALA A 262 -42.93 10.80 37.28
CA ALA A 262 -44.29 11.30 37.04
C ALA A 262 -45.33 10.54 37.87
N ARG A 263 -45.25 9.20 37.94
CA ARG A 263 -46.15 8.39 38.79
C ARG A 263 -46.00 8.73 40.28
N ARG A 264 -44.78 8.97 40.76
CA ARG A 264 -44.52 9.36 42.16
C ARG A 264 -45.14 10.73 42.49
N LEU A 265 -44.94 11.72 41.62
CA LEU A 265 -45.52 13.05 41.79
C LEU A 265 -47.05 12.99 41.74
N ALA A 266 -47.62 12.22 40.81
CA ALA A 266 -49.07 12.03 40.73
C ALA A 266 -49.65 11.39 42.00
N CYS A 267 -48.97 10.38 42.59
CA CYS A 267 -49.38 9.79 43.86
C CYS A 267 -49.26 10.76 45.04
N ALA A 268 -48.19 11.56 45.08
CA ALA A 268 -48.01 12.60 46.10
C ALA A 268 -49.10 13.68 46.01
N ALA A 269 -49.40 14.14 44.79
CA ALA A 269 -50.47 15.10 44.53
C ALA A 269 -51.85 14.55 44.92
N LYS A 270 -52.18 13.30 44.56
CA LYS A 270 -53.44 12.65 44.99
C LYS A 270 -53.56 12.59 46.51
N LYS A 271 -52.49 12.24 47.21
CA LYS A 271 -52.47 12.22 48.68
C LYS A 271 -52.62 13.62 49.30
N ALA A 272 -52.01 14.64 48.68
CA ALA A 272 -52.15 16.01 49.12
C ALA A 272 -53.58 16.53 48.92
N ILE A 273 -54.17 16.31 47.74
CA ILE A 273 -55.55 16.70 47.43
C ILE A 273 -56.56 16.02 48.36
N ALA A 274 -56.38 14.72 48.65
CA ALA A 274 -57.27 13.98 49.56
C ALA A 274 -57.25 14.50 51.01
N LYS A 275 -56.22 15.26 51.41
CA LYS A 275 -56.13 15.88 52.75
C LYS A 275 -56.73 17.29 52.80
N ILE A 276 -57.06 17.89 51.66
CA ILE A 276 -57.71 19.21 51.65
C ILE A 276 -59.14 19.01 52.16
N PRO A 277 -59.57 19.72 53.22
CA PRO A 277 -60.94 19.60 53.73
C PRO A 277 -61.92 20.04 52.64
N GLN A 278 -62.73 19.11 52.15
CA GLN A 278 -63.75 19.39 51.17
C GLN A 278 -65.04 19.77 51.89
N LYS A 279 -65.43 21.05 51.81
CA LYS A 279 -66.78 21.48 52.20
C LYS A 279 -67.66 21.40 50.96
N THR A 280 -68.54 20.40 50.89
CA THR A 280 -69.59 20.34 49.87
C THR A 280 -70.67 21.36 50.22
N ILE A 281 -70.72 22.45 49.45
CA ILE A 281 -71.75 23.47 49.61
C ILE A 281 -73.06 22.91 49.06
N LYS A 282 -74.11 22.89 49.90
CA LYS A 282 -75.46 22.57 49.44
C LYS A 282 -76.16 23.83 48.97
N SER A 283 -77.04 23.68 47.97
CA SER A 283 -77.83 24.80 47.43
C SER A 283 -78.74 25.37 48.51
N GLY A 284 -78.31 26.49 49.12
CA GLY A 284 -79.00 27.14 50.25
C GLY A 284 -78.08 27.65 51.37
N ASP A 285 -76.80 27.26 51.39
CA ASP A 285 -75.81 27.83 52.31
C ASP A 285 -75.40 29.24 51.81
N LYS A 286 -75.43 30.26 52.70
CA LYS A 286 -74.75 31.56 52.48
C LYS A 286 -73.27 31.47 52.84
#